data_AF-A0A8T3RDM8-F1
#
_entry.id   AF-A0A8T3RDM8-F1
#
_cell.length_a   1.000
_cell.length_b   1.000
_cell.length_c   1.000
_cell.angle_alpha   90.00
_cell.angle_beta   90.00
_cell.angle_gamma   90.00
#
_symmetry.space_group_name_H-M   'P 1'
#
loop_
_entity.id
_entity.type
_entity.pdbx_description
1 polymer ?
#
loop_
_entity_poly.entity_id
_entity_poly.type
_entity_poly.pdbx_seq_one_letter_code
_entity_poly.pdbx_strand_id
1 'polypeptide(L)'
;MILLGDVSVYDETGERRYTGINIFTSKAGIKRAAYAHEDSRFITAHRLNNPTETDITAIERELVTTTYQDFEEFMLNRQGLLP
;
A
#
# COMPACT_ATOMS: atom_id res chain seq x y z
N MET A 1 5.88 3.38 5.44
CA MET A 1 6.35 3.86 4.13
C MET A 1 7.61 4.65 4.35
N ILE A 2 8.58 4.49 3.45
CA ILE A 2 9.86 5.20 3.49
C ILE A 2 10.00 5.90 2.14
N LEU A 3 10.27 7.20 2.16
CA LEU A 3 10.39 8.04 0.98
C LEU A 3 11.71 8.80 1.05
N LEU A 4 12.48 8.74 -0.04
CA LEU A 4 13.68 9.55 -0.25
C LEU A 4 13.48 10.34 -1.55
N GLY A 5 13.51 11.67 -1.46
CA GLY A 5 13.41 12.57 -2.61
C GLY A 5 12.42 13.71 -2.37
N ASP A 6 11.76 14.19 -3.43
CA ASP A 6 10.71 15.22 -3.40
C ASP A 6 9.45 14.72 -4.11
N VAL A 7 8.39 14.48 -3.35
CA VAL A 7 7.16 13.84 -3.84
C VAL A 7 5.92 14.49 -3.23
N SER A 8 4.94 14.85 -4.06
CA SER A 8 3.57 15.15 -3.62
C SER A 8 2.73 13.87 -3.63
N VAL A 9 2.13 13.51 -2.49
CA VAL A 9 1.22 12.37 -2.34
C VAL A 9 -0.20 12.89 -2.13
N TYR A 10 -1.13 12.37 -2.92
CA TYR A 10 -2.55 12.69 -2.88
C TYR A 10 -3.33 11.49 -2.39
N ASP A 11 -4.21 11.69 -1.41
CA ASP A 11 -5.19 10.71 -0.97
C ASP A 11 -6.52 11.39 -0.63
N GLU A 12 -7.47 10.62 -0.10
CA GLU A 12 -8.79 11.12 0.32
C GLU A 12 -8.75 12.22 1.39
N THR A 13 -7.63 12.40 2.07
CA THR A 13 -7.42 13.45 3.09
C THR A 13 -6.76 14.71 2.53
N GLY A 14 -6.36 14.71 1.25
CA GLY A 14 -5.76 15.83 0.55
C GLY A 14 -4.33 15.58 0.07
N GLU A 15 -3.61 16.67 -0.22
CA GLU A 15 -2.21 16.64 -0.66
C GLU A 15 -1.25 16.75 0.54
N ARG A 16 -0.17 15.97 0.51
CA ARG A 16 1.02 16.17 1.35
C ARG A 16 2.29 16.11 0.51
N ARG A 17 3.15 17.12 0.62
CA ARG A 17 4.48 17.13 0.00
C ARG A 17 5.53 16.64 0.99
N TYR A 18 6.34 15.69 0.56
CA TYR A 18 7.44 15.10 1.32
C TYR A 18 8.76 15.43 0.63
N THR A 19 9.71 16.01 1.36
CA THR A 19 11.05 16.37 0.88
C THR A 19 12.13 15.71 1.74
N GLY A 20 13.19 15.19 1.14
CA GLY A 20 14.27 14.48 1.83
C GLY A 20 13.85 13.08 2.28
N ILE A 21 14.26 12.67 3.49
CA ILE A 21 13.93 11.35 4.06
C ILE A 21 12.67 11.47 4.91
N ASN A 22 11.63 10.71 4.56
CA ASN A 22 10.37 10.69 5.30
C ASN A 22 9.97 9.25 5.63
N ILE A 23 9.47 9.03 6.85
CA ILE A 23 8.87 7.77 7.29
C ILE A 23 7.48 8.07 7.81
N PHE A 24 6.46 7.44 7.23
CA PHE A 24 5.08 7.63 7.63
C PHE A 24 4.24 6.36 7.45
N THR A 25 3.12 6.31 8.17
CA THR A 25 2.17 5.20 8.12
C THR A 25 0.98 5.56 7.23
N SER A 26 0.64 4.68 6.30
CA SER A 26 -0.64 4.72 5.59
C SER A 26 -1.59 3.70 6.20
N LYS A 27 -2.86 4.06 6.33
CA LYS A 27 -3.91 3.08 6.65
C LYS A 27 -4.07 2.09 5.50
N ALA A 28 -4.50 0.87 5.83
CA ALA A 28 -4.82 -0.17 4.85
C ALA A 28 -6.02 0.26 3.99
N GLY A 29 -6.01 -0.10 2.70
CA GLY A 29 -7.07 0.23 1.76
C GLY A 29 -7.03 1.64 1.17
N ILE A 30 -6.15 2.52 1.65
CA ILE A 30 -6.01 3.88 1.10
C ILE A 30 -5.39 3.83 -0.30
N LYS A 31 -6.13 4.33 -1.29
CA LYS A 31 -5.62 4.62 -2.63
C LYS A 31 -4.88 5.95 -2.63
N ARG A 32 -3.75 6.03 -3.32
CA ARG A 32 -2.92 7.24 -3.39
C ARG A 32 -2.38 7.45 -4.78
N ALA A 33 -2.25 8.71 -5.19
CA ALA A 33 -1.43 9.10 -6.34
C ALA A 33 -0.16 9.78 -5.83
N ALA A 34 0.97 9.54 -6.48
CA ALA A 34 2.23 10.17 -6.15
C ALA A 34 2.78 10.87 -7.38
N TYR A 35 3.19 12.13 -7.23
CA TYR A 35 3.91 12.90 -8.23
C TYR A 35 5.32 13.16 -7.72
N ALA A 36 6.32 12.62 -8.42
CA ALA A 36 7.72 12.81 -8.10
C ALA A 36 8.27 14.04 -8.82
N HIS A 37 8.81 14.99 -8.06
CA HIS A 37 9.43 16.23 -8.58
C HIS A 37 10.90 16.01 -8.97
N GLU A 38 11.51 14.92 -8.48
CA GLU A 38 12.86 14.47 -8.81
C GLU A 38 12.94 12.93 -8.74
N ASP A 39 14.10 12.37 -9.13
CA ASP A 39 14.40 10.95 -8.96
C ASP A 39 14.26 10.54 -7.49
N SER A 40 13.17 9.82 -7.19
CA SER A 40 12.76 9.50 -5.82
C SER A 40 12.66 8.00 -5.60
N ARG A 41 12.91 7.55 -4.37
CA ARG A 41 12.71 6.16 -3.95
C ARG A 41 11.52 6.07 -3.01
N PHE A 42 10.59 5.17 -3.33
CA PHE A 42 9.41 4.90 -2.51
C PHE A 42 9.40 3.43 -2.10
N ILE A 43 9.51 3.17 -0.80
CA ILE A 43 9.53 1.81 -0.25
C ILE A 43 8.29 1.61 0.63
N THR A 44 7.52 0.59 0.29
CA THR A 44 6.39 0.12 1.09
C THR A 44 6.83 -1.07 1.94
N ALA A 45 6.48 -1.03 3.22
CA ALA A 45 6.74 -2.11 4.15
C ALA A 45 5.40 -2.44 4.81
N HIS A 46 5.02 -3.72 4.72
CA HIS A 46 3.76 -4.23 5.23
C HIS A 46 4.06 -5.18 6.39
N ARG A 47 3.24 -5.08 7.44
CA ARG A 47 3.27 -6.08 8.51
C ARG A 47 2.50 -7.30 8.04
N LEU A 48 3.07 -8.49 8.20
CA LEU A 48 2.39 -9.75 7.96
C LEU A 48 1.32 -9.99 9.03
N ASN A 49 0.16 -10.54 8.66
CA ASN A 49 -0.81 -11.01 9.66
C ASN A 49 -0.27 -12.26 10.38
N ASN A 50 0.35 -13.18 9.64
CA ASN A 50 1.10 -14.31 10.20
C ASN A 50 2.61 -13.99 10.26
N PRO A 51 3.19 -13.69 11.44
CA PRO A 51 4.59 -13.28 11.56
C PRO A 51 5.60 -14.40 11.30
N THR A 52 5.16 -15.67 11.25
CA THR A 52 6.02 -16.82 10.97
C THR A 52 5.85 -17.35 9.55
N GLU A 53 5.02 -16.71 8.72
CA GLU A 53 4.90 -17.08 7.32
C GLU A 53 6.21 -16.78 6.58
N THR A 54 6.67 -17.72 5.77
CA THR A 54 7.93 -17.62 5.01
C THR A 54 7.74 -17.87 3.52
N ASP A 55 6.58 -18.38 3.10
CA ASP A 55 6.24 -18.52 1.69
C ASP A 55 5.91 -17.15 1.09
N ILE A 56 6.81 -16.65 0.26
CA ILE A 56 6.68 -15.35 -0.40
C ILE A 56 5.40 -15.26 -1.25
N THR A 57 4.98 -16.36 -1.87
CA THR A 57 3.80 -16.38 -2.74
C THR A 57 2.53 -16.22 -1.91
N ALA A 58 2.49 -16.87 -0.74
CA ALA A 58 1.38 -16.72 0.20
C ALA A 58 1.30 -15.29 0.76
N ILE A 59 2.46 -14.72 1.11
CA ILE A 59 2.57 -13.33 1.60
C ILE A 59 2.10 -12.33 0.55
N GLU A 60 2.54 -12.47 -0.70
CA GLU A 60 2.13 -11.57 -1.79
C GLU A 60 0.63 -11.63 -2.04
N ARG A 61 0.06 -12.84 -2.06
CA ARG A 61 -1.40 -13.05 -2.22
C ARG A 61 -2.21 -12.46 -1.06
N GLU A 62 -1.67 -12.45 0.15
CA GLU A 62 -2.32 -11.85 1.32
C GLU A 62 -2.34 -10.32 1.23
N LEU A 63 -1.25 -9.71 0.75
CA LEU A 63 -1.02 -8.26 0.86
C LEU A 63 -1.36 -7.46 -0.39
N VAL A 64 -1.37 -8.09 -1.57
CA VAL A 64 -1.45 -7.42 -2.87
C VAL A 64 -2.52 -8.06 -3.73
N THR A 65 -3.36 -7.22 -4.33
CA THR A 65 -4.32 -7.60 -5.38
C THR A 65 -3.74 -7.20 -6.73
N THR A 66 -3.61 -8.15 -7.65
CA THR A 66 -3.06 -7.91 -8.98
C THR A 66 -4.10 -7.41 -9.98
N THR A 67 -5.36 -7.78 -9.79
CA THR A 67 -6.46 -7.37 -10.66
C THR A 67 -7.58 -6.70 -9.86
N TYR A 68 -8.47 -5.99 -10.56
CA TYR A 68 -9.69 -5.46 -9.94
C TYR A 68 -10.60 -6.58 -9.44
N GLN A 69 -10.64 -7.72 -10.14
CA GLN A 69 -11.41 -8.88 -9.72
C GLN A 69 -10.89 -9.44 -8.39
N ASP A 70 -9.57 -9.57 -8.21
CA ASP A 70 -8.96 -10.01 -6.95
C ASP A 70 -9.38 -9.07 -5.79
N PHE A 71 -9.43 -7.77 -6.07
CA PHE A 71 -9.87 -6.77 -5.10
C PHE A 71 -11.36 -6.90 -4.76
N GLU A 72 -12.22 -7.13 -5.75
CA GLU A 72 -13.65 -7.34 -5.53
C GLU A 72 -13.91 -8.61 -4.70
N GLU A 73 -13.27 -9.73 -5.04
CA GLU A 73 -13.36 -10.98 -4.28
C GLU A 73 -12.89 -10.79 -2.83
N PHE A 74 -11.76 -10.10 -2.63
CA PHE A 74 -11.29 -9.76 -1.29
C PHE A 74 -12.31 -8.94 -0.49
N MET A 75 -12.92 -7.93 -1.12
CA MET A 75 -13.90 -7.07 -0.46
C MET A 75 -15.18 -7.82 -0.11
N LEU A 76 -15.66 -8.70 -0.99
CA LEU A 76 -16.83 -9.55 -0.73
C LEU A 76 -16.56 -10.55 0.41
N ASN A 77 -15.38 -11.20 0.41
CA ASN A 77 -14.98 -12.12 1.47
C ASN A 77 -14.91 -11.40 2.84
N ARG A 78 -14.31 -10.22 2.88
CA ARG A 78 -14.21 -9.39 4.09
C ARG A 78 -15.58 -8.95 4.64
N GLN A 79 -16.60 -8.84 3.78
CA GLN A 79 -17.97 -8.49 4.16
C GLN A 79 -18.82 -9.73 4.50
N GLY A 80 -18.28 -10.94 4.38
CA GLY A 80 -19.03 -12.19 4.55
C GLY A 80 -20.06 -12.44 3.45
N LEU A 81 -19.84 -11.88 2.26
CA LEU A 81 -20.75 -11.95 1.10
C LEU A 81 -20.31 -12.98 0.05
N LEU A 82 -19.17 -13.64 0.25
CA LEU A 82 -18.82 -14.88 -0.44
C LEU A 82 -19.15 -16.06 0.49
N PRO A 83 -19.67 -17.18 -0.05
CA PRO A 83 -19.99 -18.38 0.74
C PRO A 83 -18.75 -19.01 1.38
#